data_AF-A0A6L8MQC7-F1
#
_entry.id   AF-A0A6L8MQC7-F1
#
_cell.length_a   1.000
_cell.length_b   1.000
_cell.length_c   1.000
_cell.angle_alpha   90.00
_cell.angle_beta   90.00
_cell.angle_gamma   90.00
#
_symmetry.space_group_name_H-M   'P 1'
#
loop_
_entity.id
_entity.type
_entity.pdbx_description
1 polymer ?
#
loop_
_entity_poly.entity_id
_entity_poly.type
_entity_poly.pdbx_seq_one_letter_code
_entity_poly.pdbx_strand_id
1 'polypeptide(L)' 'MSPRILTRLALLGAIAAGLSGCALPPVQPWEKGELARPDMLIQGDGLATRFNEHIYASKEAASGGSAVGGGGCGCN' A
#
# COMPACT_ATOMS: atom_id res chain seq x y z
N MET A 1 19.40 34.28 -25.13
CA MET A 1 19.29 32.84 -24.77
C MET A 1 18.20 32.21 -25.63
N SER A 2 18.45 31.07 -26.29
CA SER A 2 17.48 30.48 -27.23
C SER A 2 16.25 29.91 -26.50
N PRO A 3 15.02 30.11 -27.00
CA PRO A 3 13.80 29.60 -26.35
C PRO A 3 13.82 28.08 -26.19
N ARG A 4 14.51 27.37 -27.10
CA ARG A 4 14.71 25.91 -27.05
C ARG A 4 15.59 25.45 -25.88
N ILE A 5 16.51 26.31 -25.42
CA ILE A 5 17.37 26.01 -24.27
C ILE A 5 16.56 26.17 -22.97
N LEU A 6 15.71 27.20 -22.90
CA LEU A 6 14.82 27.41 -21.74
C LEU A 6 13.85 26.24 -21.56
N THR A 7 13.26 25.72 -22.64
CA THR A 7 12.32 24.59 -22.56
C THR A 7 12.98 23.30 -22.08
N ARG A 8 14.20 23.03 -22.55
CA ARG A 8 14.98 21.86 -22.13
C ARG A 8 15.37 21.92 -20.66
N LEU A 9 15.78 23.10 -20.18
CA LEU A 9 16.11 23.31 -18.77
C LEU A 9 14.87 23.14 -17.87
N ALA A 10 13.72 23.67 -18.29
CA ALA A 10 12.47 23.49 -17.56
C ALA A 10 12.05 22.01 -17.48
N LEU A 11 12.17 21.26 -18.58
CA LEU A 11 11.85 19.83 -18.61
C LEU A 11 12.79 19.01 -17.71
N LEU A 12 14.10 19.27 -17.77
CA LEU A 12 15.08 18.61 -16.90
C LEU A 12 14.83 18.93 -15.42
N GLY A 13 14.46 20.17 -15.09
CA GLY A 13 14.09 20.57 -13.73
C GLY A 13 12.85 19.84 -13.23
N ALA A 14 11.81 19.70 -14.06
CA ALA A 14 10.60 18.97 -13.70
C ALA A 14 10.86 17.48 -13.45
N ILE A 15 11.69 16.85 -14.28
CA ILE A 15 12.09 15.44 -14.09
C ILE A 15 12.87 15.29 -12.78
N ALA A 16 13.88 16.13 -12.53
CA ALA A 16 14.68 16.07 -11.31
C ALA A 16 13.82 16.23 -10.04
N ALA A 17 12.81 17.12 -10.07
CA ALA A 17 11.89 17.30 -8.95
C ALA A 17 11.04 16.04 -8.67
N GLY A 18 10.59 15.34 -9.71
CA GLY A 18 9.81 14.11 -9.58
C GLY A 18 10.57 12.92 -8.98
N LEU A 19 11.90 12.89 -9.11
CA LEU A 19 12.76 11.84 -8.54
C LEU A 19 13.18 12.08 -7.08
N SER A 20 12.82 13.22 -6.48
CA SER A 20 13.24 13.58 -5.11
C SER A 20 12.64 12.70 -3.99
N GLY A 21 11.59 11.93 -4.29
CA GLY A 21 10.89 11.08 -3.31
C GLY A 21 11.62 9.79 -2.91
N CYS A 22 12.67 9.37 -3.63
CA CYS A 22 13.32 8.07 -3.39
C CYS A 22 14.37 8.09 -2.26
N ALA A 23 14.67 9.25 -1.68
CA ALA A 23 15.73 9.42 -0.68
C ALA A 23 15.20 9.77 0.72
N LEU A 24 14.04 9.21 1.10
CA LEU A 24 13.50 9.42 2.44
C LEU A 24 14.38 8.72 3.49
N PRO A 25 14.61 9.35 4.66
CA PRO A 25 15.31 8.70 5.75
C PRO A 25 14.53 7.46 6.21
N PRO A 26 15.23 6.38 6.63
CA PRO A 26 14.57 5.18 7.11
C PRO A 26 13.77 5.50 8.38
N VAL A 27 12.56 4.95 8.46
CA VAL A 27 11.69 5.08 9.64
C VAL A 27 12.37 4.43 10.84
N GLN A 28 12.50 5.18 11.93
CA GLN A 28 13.12 4.71 13.15
C GLN A 28 12.16 3.78 13.92
N PRO A 29 12.67 2.78 14.67
CA PRO A 29 11.81 1.78 15.32
C PRO A 29 10.70 2.36 16.21
N TRP A 30 10.97 3.48 16.88
CA TRP A 30 10.01 4.13 17.79
C TRP A 30 8.96 4.99 17.07
N GLU A 31 9.18 5.37 15.81
CA GLU A 31 8.20 6.13 15.00
C GLU A 31 7.04 5.25 14.53
N LYS A 32 7.21 3.92 14.59
CA LYS A 32 6.19 2.95 14.18
C LYS A 32 4.88 3.10 14.97
N GLY A 33 4.95 3.52 16.23
CA GLY A 33 3.76 3.74 17.05
C GLY A 33 2.79 4.78 16.48
N GLU A 34 3.32 5.82 15.83
CA GLU A 34 2.52 6.88 15.21
C GLU A 34 2.22 6.59 13.73
N LEU A 35 3.19 6.03 12.99
CA LEU A 35 3.09 5.81 11.55
C LEU A 35 2.33 4.54 11.16
N ALA A 36 2.08 3.62 12.09
CA ALA A 36 1.40 2.35 11.84
C ALA A 36 0.39 2.03 12.95
N ARG A 37 -0.52 2.98 13.21
CA ARG A 37 -1.54 2.78 14.25
C ARG A 37 -2.54 1.68 13.86
N PRO A 38 -3.01 0.85 14.82
CA PRO A 38 -3.93 -0.24 14.53
C PRO A 38 -5.26 0.18 13.88
N ASP A 39 -5.72 1.41 14.12
CA ASP A 39 -6.96 1.95 13.56
C ASP A 39 -6.84 2.39 12.09
N MET A 40 -5.62 2.44 11.54
CA MET A 40 -5.36 2.70 10.12
C MET A 40 -5.35 1.41 9.28
N LEU A 41 -5.57 0.24 9.89
CA LEU A 41 -5.61 -1.04 9.19
C LEU A 41 -6.84 -1.11 8.26
N ILE A 42 -6.60 -1.46 7.00
CA ILE A 42 -7.65 -1.58 5.97
C ILE A 42 -8.73 -2.59 6.37
N GLN A 43 -8.34 -3.70 7.01
CA GLN A 43 -9.26 -4.76 7.40
C GLN A 43 -9.95 -4.52 8.76
N GLY A 44 -9.71 -3.35 9.38
CA GLY A 44 -10.22 -3.03 10.72
C GLY A 44 -9.61 -3.92 11.79
N ASP A 45 -10.34 -4.15 12.89
CA ASP A 45 -9.93 -5.10 13.91
C ASP A 45 -10.07 -6.55 13.41
N GLY A 46 -9.21 -7.44 13.93
CA GLY A 46 -9.15 -8.82 13.48
C GLY A 46 -10.46 -9.61 13.68
N LEU A 47 -11.26 -9.28 14.70
CA LEU A 47 -12.53 -9.98 14.94
C LEU A 47 -13.55 -9.63 13.86
N ALA A 48 -13.69 -8.35 13.53
CA ALA A 48 -14.55 -7.90 12.43
C ALA A 48 -14.11 -8.52 11.09
N THR A 49 -12.80 -8.59 10.82
CA THR A 49 -12.29 -9.26 9.62
C THR A 49 -12.72 -10.72 9.56
N ARG A 50 -12.51 -11.49 10.64
CA ARG A 50 -12.87 -12.92 10.69
C ARG A 50 -14.37 -13.15 10.57
N PHE A 51 -15.17 -12.29 11.19
CA PHE A 51 -16.63 -12.38 11.11
C PHE A 51 -17.14 -12.12 9.69
N ASN A 52 -16.61 -11.11 9.01
CA ASN A 52 -16.95 -10.84 7.62
C ASN A 52 -16.53 -11.99 6.70
N GLU A 53 -15.30 -12.51 6.85
CA GLU A 53 -14.85 -13.68 6.08
C GLU A 53 -15.76 -14.90 6.28
N HIS A 54 -16.20 -15.15 7.52
CA HIS A 54 -17.13 -16.23 7.80
C HIS A 54 -18.46 -16.06 7.05
N ILE A 55 -19.03 -14.85 7.08
CA ILE A 55 -20.25 -14.53 6.32
C ILE A 55 -20.04 -14.72 4.82
N TYR A 56 -18.95 -14.21 4.26
CA TYR A 56 -18.66 -14.34 2.82
C TYR A 56 -18.49 -15.81 2.41
N ALA A 57 -17.69 -16.58 3.14
CA ALA A 57 -17.50 -18.01 2.88
C ALA A 57 -18.82 -18.79 2.95
N SER A 58 -19.68 -18.50 3.93
CA SER A 58 -20.99 -19.14 4.07
C SER A 58 -21.97 -18.77 2.95
N LYS A 59 -21.94 -17.52 2.48
CA LYS A 59 -22.87 -17.05 1.44
C LYS A 59 -22.46 -17.45 0.04
N GLU A 60 -21.17 -17.49 -0.23
CA GLU A 60 -20.64 -17.65 -1.59
C GLU A 60 -20.10 -19.07 -1.86
N ALA A 61 -20.18 -19.97 -0.87
CA ALA A 61 -19.51 -21.28 -0.90
C ALA A 61 -18.02 -21.14 -1.29
N ALA A 62 -17.42 -20.00 -0.98
CA ALA A 62 -16.05 -19.67 -1.35
C ALA A 62 -15.10 -20.37 -0.38
N SER A 63 -14.32 -21.33 -0.88
CA SER A 63 -13.16 -21.89 -0.19
C SER A 63 -11.89 -21.14 -0.62
N GLY A 64 -11.08 -20.66 0.33
CA GLY A 64 -9.77 -20.04 0.01
C GLY A 64 -9.41 -18.71 0.68
N GLY A 65 -10.28 -18.10 1.51
CA GLY A 65 -9.94 -16.90 2.28
C GLY A 65 -9.79 -15.61 1.46
N SER A 66 -9.77 -14.46 2.15
CA SER A 66 -9.82 -13.12 1.52
C SER A 66 -8.45 -12.49 1.23
N ALA A 67 -7.35 -13.22 1.46
CA ALA A 67 -6.00 -12.68 1.39
C ALA A 67 -5.43 -12.68 -0.04
N VAL A 68 -5.01 -11.50 -0.52
CA VAL A 68 -4.27 -11.34 -1.78
C VAL A 68 -2.77 -11.57 -1.53
N GLY A 69 -2.32 -12.83 -1.69
CA GLY A 69 -0.89 -13.16 -1.72
C GLY A 69 -0.52 -14.38 -0.90
N GLY A 70 -0.68 -15.57 -1.49
CA GLY A 70 -0.20 -16.84 -0.93
C GLY A 70 -1.07 -18.00 -1.36
N GLY A 71 -0.77 -18.59 -2.51
CA GLY A 71 -1.54 -19.71 -3.07
C GLY A 71 -1.67 -20.88 -2.10
N GLY A 72 -2.91 -21.29 -1.85
CA GLY A 72 -3.24 -22.56 -1.21
C GLY A 72 -4.37 -23.19 -1.98
N CYS A 73 -4.13 -24.36 -2.57
CA CYS A 73 -5.16 -25.27 -3.06
C CYS A 73 -6.14 -25.49 -1.90
N GLY A 74 -7.32 -24.89 -1.98
CA GLY A 74 -8.31 -24.78 -0.89
C GLY A 74 -8.95 -26.11 -0.50
N CYS A 75 -8.15 -27.04 0.02
CA CYS A 75 -8.61 -28.26 0.66
C CYS A 75 -8.47 -28.09 2.19
N ASN A 76 -9.61 -28.01 2.88
CA ASN A 76 -9.75 -28.70 4.15
C ASN A 76 -10.64 -29.91 3.90
#